data_AF-G9KTF7-F1
#
_entry.id   AF-G9KTF7-F1
#
_cell.length_a   1.000
_cell.length_b   1.000
_cell.length_c   1.000
_cell.angle_alpha   90.00
_cell.angle_beta   90.00
_cell.angle_gamma   90.00
#
_symmetry.space_group_name_H-M   'P 1'
#
loop_
_entity.id
_entity.type
_entity.pdbx_description
1 polymer ?
#
loop_
_entity_poly.entity_id
_entity_poly.type
_entity_poly.pdbx_seq_one_letter_code
_entity_poly.pdbx_strand_id
1 'polypeptide(L)'
;PGGPADGLLQENDRVVMVNGTPMEDVLHSFAVQQLRKSGKIAAIVVKRPRKVQLAPPQGSPPIDEDDRAFEVMDEFDGRSARSGYSERSRR
;
A
#
# COMPACT_ATOMS: atom_id res chain seq x y z
N PRO A 1 -28.74 10.65 11.21
CA PRO A 1 -28.48 11.88 10.41
C PRO A 1 -29.41 13.02 10.86
N GLY A 2 -28.95 14.26 10.79
CA GLY A 2 -29.72 15.46 11.15
C GLY A 2 -29.27 16.20 12.41
N GLY A 3 -28.11 15.86 12.98
CA GLY A 3 -27.53 16.62 14.10
C GLY A 3 -26.72 17.84 13.63
N PRO A 4 -26.37 18.78 14.52
CA PRO A 4 -25.59 19.99 14.17
C PRO A 4 -24.22 19.72 13.54
N ALA A 5 -23.66 18.53 13.78
CA ALA A 5 -22.37 18.11 13.23
C ALA A 5 -22.49 17.21 11.99
N ASP A 6 -23.71 16.95 11.52
CA ASP A 6 -23.93 16.07 10.36
C ASP A 6 -23.30 16.67 9.11
N GLY A 7 -22.58 15.85 8.34
CA GLY A 7 -21.77 16.30 7.19
C GLY A 7 -20.49 17.08 7.52
N LEU A 8 -20.34 17.62 8.73
CA LEU A 8 -19.14 18.35 9.16
C LEU A 8 -18.09 17.43 9.76
N LEU A 9 -18.52 16.51 10.63
CA LEU A 9 -17.67 15.50 11.25
C LEU A 9 -17.78 14.16 10.54
N GLN A 10 -16.67 13.44 10.54
CA GLN A 10 -16.56 12.11 9.97
C GLN A 10 -16.09 11.10 11.01
N GLU A 11 -16.35 9.82 10.75
CA GLU A 11 -15.76 8.75 11.53
C GLU A 11 -14.23 8.87 11.49
N ASN A 12 -13.59 8.61 12.64
CA ASN A 12 -12.15 8.75 12.87
C ASN A 12 -11.63 10.19 13.01
N ASP A 13 -12.49 11.21 12.99
CA ASP A 13 -12.11 12.54 13.46
C ASP A 13 -11.80 12.50 14.96
N ARG A 14 -10.65 13.04 15.36
CA ARG A 14 -10.24 13.12 16.78
C ARG A 14 -10.43 14.53 17.29
N VAL A 15 -11.20 14.70 18.36
CA VAL A 15 -11.37 16.01 19.00
C VAL A 15 -10.09 16.40 19.72
N VAL A 16 -9.56 17.60 19.43
CA VAL A 16 -8.36 18.15 20.07
C VAL A 16 -8.67 19.36 20.94
N MET A 17 -9.80 20.04 20.71
CA MET A 17 -10.21 21.20 21.51
C MET A 17 -11.73 21.37 21.52
N VAL A 18 -12.28 21.82 22.64
CA VAL A 18 -13.69 22.24 22.79
C VAL A 18 -13.72 23.60 23.48
N ASN A 19 -14.26 24.64 22.83
CA ASN A 19 -14.37 26.00 23.35
C ASN A 19 -13.07 26.55 23.97
N GLY A 20 -11.92 26.27 23.35
CA GLY A 20 -10.61 26.69 23.85
C GLY A 20 -9.99 25.78 24.92
N THR A 21 -10.70 24.74 25.38
CA THR A 21 -10.16 23.76 26.33
C THR A 21 -9.50 22.59 25.58
N PRO A 22 -8.24 22.24 25.88
CA PRO A 22 -7.55 21.13 25.21
C PRO A 22 -8.16 19.78 25.62
N MET A 23 -8.19 18.84 24.66
CA MET A 23 -8.75 17.49 24.83
C MET A 23 -7.68 16.39 24.73
N GLU A 24 -6.41 16.73 24.95
CA GLU A 24 -5.31 15.76 25.02
C GLU A 24 -5.28 15.08 26.39
N ASP A 25 -5.10 13.76 26.41
CA ASP A 25 -5.01 12.91 27.61
C ASP A 25 -6.18 13.04 28.61
N VAL A 26 -7.31 13.61 28.18
CA VAL A 26 -8.52 13.72 28.97
C VAL A 26 -9.41 12.50 28.79
N LEU A 27 -10.18 12.19 29.82
CA LEU A 27 -11.21 11.16 29.76
C LEU A 27 -12.35 11.59 28.83
N HIS A 28 -12.97 10.61 28.17
CA HIS A 28 -14.16 10.83 27.34
C HIS A 28 -15.27 11.58 28.10
N SER A 29 -15.48 11.25 29.37
CA SER A 29 -16.49 11.90 30.23
C SER A 29 -16.24 13.40 30.39
N PHE A 30 -14.99 13.84 30.43
CA PHE A 30 -14.65 15.25 30.52
C PHE A 30 -15.03 16.00 29.24
N ALA A 31 -14.75 15.44 28.07
CA ALA A 31 -15.16 16.02 26.80
C ALA A 31 -16.68 16.16 26.70
N VAL A 32 -17.43 15.13 27.12
CA VAL A 32 -18.90 15.17 27.18
C VAL A 32 -19.40 16.27 28.11
N GLN A 33 -18.77 16.46 29.27
CA GLN A 33 -19.14 17.53 30.21
C GLN A 33 -18.91 18.92 29.60
N GLN A 34 -17.79 19.15 28.91
CA GLN A 34 -17.53 20.43 28.24
C GLN A 34 -18.56 20.70 27.16
N LEU A 35 -18.89 19.69 26.34
CA LEU A 35 -19.91 19.82 25.31
C LEU A 35 -21.30 20.15 25.90
N ARG A 36 -21.68 19.53 27.02
CA ARG A 36 -22.94 19.85 27.72
C ARG A 36 -22.98 21.27 28.26
N LYS A 37 -21.82 21.84 28.66
CA LYS A 37 -21.71 23.22 29.15
C LYS A 37 -21.83 24.27 28.04
N SER A 38 -21.55 23.93 26.77
CA SER A 38 -21.59 24.86 25.62
C SER A 38 -22.96 25.47 25.33
N GLY A 39 -24.05 24.87 25.83
CA GLY A 39 -25.41 25.33 25.54
C GLY A 39 -25.76 25.18 24.05
N LYS A 40 -26.04 26.30 23.37
CA LYS A 40 -26.51 26.31 21.96
C LYS A 40 -25.39 26.16 20.93
N ILE A 41 -24.15 26.55 21.25
CA ILE A 41 -23.04 26.59 20.28
C ILE A 41 -21.80 25.97 20.94
N ALA A 42 -21.13 25.07 20.22
CA ALA A 42 -19.84 24.51 20.62
C ALA A 42 -18.83 24.71 19.48
N ALA A 43 -17.71 25.37 19.78
CA ALA A 43 -16.56 25.43 18.89
C ALA A 43 -15.68 24.21 19.14
N ILE A 44 -15.50 23.36 18.13
CA ILE A 44 -14.74 22.12 18.25
C ILE A 44 -13.65 22.11 17.18
N VAL A 45 -12.44 21.76 17.59
CA VAL A 45 -11.31 21.54 16.67
C VAL A 45 -11.02 20.05 16.64
N VAL A 46 -10.84 19.51 15.43
CA VAL A 46 -10.58 18.09 15.20
C VAL A 46 -9.33 17.84 14.37
N LYS A 47 -8.69 16.70 14.58
CA LYS A 47 -7.64 16.15 13.73
C LYS A 47 -8.23 15.03 12.87
N ARG A 48 -8.24 15.24 11.55
CA ARG A 48 -8.72 14.26 10.57
C ARG A 48 -7.54 13.49 9.95
N PRO A 49 -7.52 12.14 10.00
CA PRO A 49 -6.52 11.36 9.30
C PRO A 49 -6.68 11.49 7.78
N ARG A 50 -5.57 11.71 7.06
CA ARG A 50 -5.59 11.81 5.60
C ARG A 50 -5.82 10.45 4.96
N LYS A 51 -6.84 10.33 4.11
CA LYS A 51 -6.98 9.20 3.19
C LYS A 51 -6.08 9.47 1.99
N VAL A 52 -4.86 8.95 2.00
CA VAL A 52 -3.97 9.03 0.84
C VAL A 52 -4.53 8.06 -0.21
N GLN A 53 -5.09 8.59 -1.29
CA GLN A 53 -5.33 7.79 -2.48
C GLN A 53 -3.96 7.53 -3.11
N LEU A 54 -3.43 6.33 -2.88
CA LEU A 54 -2.28 5.87 -3.66
C LEU A 54 -2.78 5.75 -5.10
N ALA A 55 -2.20 6.54 -6.01
CA ALA A 55 -2.39 6.29 -7.43
C ALA A 55 -2.01 4.84 -7.73
N PRO A 56 -2.73 4.13 -8.63
CA PRO A 56 -2.30 2.81 -9.07
C PRO A 56 -0.83 2.89 -9.52
N PRO A 57 0.03 1.92 -9.17
CA PRO A 57 1.40 1.90 -9.67
C PRO A 57 1.34 1.88 -11.20
N GLN A 58 1.66 3.00 -11.82
CA GLN A 58 1.86 3.11 -13.25
C GLN A 58 3.20 2.47 -13.57
N GLY A 59 3.19 1.32 -14.25
CA GLY A 59 4.39 0.78 -14.89
C GLY A 59 4.69 -0.67 -14.55
N SER A 60 4.03 -1.58 -15.26
CA SER A 60 4.72 -2.77 -15.77
C SER A 60 4.34 -2.87 -17.25
N PRO A 61 5.29 -2.64 -18.19
CA PRO A 61 5.03 -2.94 -19.58
C PRO A 61 4.75 -4.44 -19.74
N PRO A 62 3.92 -4.86 -20.71
CA PRO A 62 3.76 -6.27 -21.02
C PRO A 62 5.14 -6.84 -21.38
N ILE A 63 5.51 -7.94 -20.73
CA ILE A 63 6.70 -8.70 -21.10
C ILE A 63 6.28 -9.47 -22.35
N ASP A 64 6.78 -9.06 -23.52
CA ASP A 64 6.56 -9.78 -24.78
C ASP A 64 7.12 -11.20 -24.63
N GLU A 65 6.29 -12.22 -24.87
CA GLU A 65 6.59 -13.63 -24.64
C GLU A 65 7.61 -14.24 -25.64
N ASP A 66 8.16 -13.44 -26.56
CA ASP A 66 9.07 -13.89 -27.62
C ASP A 66 10.56 -13.98 -27.19
N ASP A 67 10.98 -13.36 -26.08
CA ASP A 67 12.38 -13.39 -25.64
C ASP A 67 12.77 -14.65 -24.84
N ARG A 68 11.81 -15.53 -24.52
CA ARG A 68 12.09 -16.78 -23.77
C ARG A 68 12.56 -17.97 -24.62
N ALA A 69 12.68 -17.79 -25.93
CA ALA A 69 13.03 -18.89 -26.83
C ALA A 69 14.55 -19.18 -26.94
N PHE A 70 15.42 -18.45 -26.24
CA PHE A 70 16.88 -18.61 -26.39
C PHE A 70 17.65 -19.18 -25.18
N GLU A 71 16.98 -19.72 -24.16
CA GLU A 71 17.66 -20.35 -23.00
C GLU A 71 17.32 -21.83 -22.79
N VAL A 72 17.20 -22.65 -23.85
CA VAL A 72 17.22 -24.13 -23.71
C VAL A 72 17.81 -24.80 -24.97
N MET A 73 19.10 -24.61 -25.27
CA MET A 73 19.90 -25.57 -26.06
C MET A 73 21.41 -25.32 -25.84
N ASP A 74 21.92 -25.61 -24.63
CA ASP A 74 23.39 -25.68 -24.46
C ASP A 74 23.81 -26.68 -23.35
N GLU A 75 23.11 -27.82 -23.26
CA GLU A 75 23.45 -28.84 -22.25
C GLU A 75 23.31 -30.29 -22.76
N PHE A 76 23.77 -30.60 -23.98
CA PHE A 76 24.17 -31.98 -24.34
C PHE A 76 25.00 -32.05 -25.64
N ASP A 77 26.32 -31.83 -25.55
CA ASP A 77 27.30 -32.73 -26.20
C ASP A 77 28.75 -32.31 -25.89
N GLY A 78 29.07 -32.33 -24.59
CA GLY A 78 30.43 -32.31 -24.11
C GLY A 78 30.90 -33.71 -23.75
N ARG A 79 31.66 -34.33 -24.66
CA ARG A 79 32.66 -35.41 -24.43
C ARG A 79 32.16 -36.87 -24.53
N SER A 80 32.44 -37.47 -25.68
CA SER A 80 33.05 -38.81 -25.72
C SER A 80 33.97 -38.88 -26.93
N ALA A 81 35.26 -38.60 -26.73
CA ALA A 81 36.27 -39.64 -26.55
C ALA A 81 36.41 -40.52 -27.80
N ARG A 82 37.38 -40.13 -28.63
CA ARG A 82 38.33 -41.00 -29.35
C ARG A 82 37.91 -42.48 -29.40
N SER A 83 37.38 -42.91 -30.53
CA SER A 83 37.65 -44.26 -31.01
C SER A 83 38.11 -44.17 -32.47
N GLY A 84 39.38 -44.50 -32.68
CA GLY A 84 39.97 -44.60 -34.00
C GLY A 84 39.69 -45.99 -34.55
N TYR A 85 38.96 -46.05 -35.66
CA TYR A 85 38.98 -47.18 -36.59
C TYR A 85 38.65 -46.63 -37.99
N SER A 86 39.69 -46.39 -38.79
CA SER A 86 39.54 -46.38 -40.24
C SER A 86 40.78 -47.04 -40.82
N GLU A 87 40.60 -48.32 -41.12
CA GLU A 87 41.50 -49.14 -41.92
C GLU A 87 41.73 -48.45 -43.27
N ARG A 88 42.92 -47.91 -43.48
CA ARG A 88 43.42 -47.62 -44.83
C ARG A 88 44.37 -48.73 -45.23
N SER A 89 43.77 -49.72 -45.88
CA SER A 89 44.39 -50.66 -46.79
C SER A 89 45.34 -49.93 -47.76
N ARG A 90 46.63 -50.27 -47.71
CA ARG A 90 47.59 -50.07 -48.79
C ARG A 90 48.27 -51.40 -49.05
N ARG A 91 47.83 -52.07 -50.11
CA ARG A 91 48.70 -52.92 -50.93
C ARG A 91 49.31 -52.04 -52.01
#